data_AF-A0A0F3QD35-F1
#
_entry.id   AF-A0A0F3QD35-F1
#
_cell.length_a   1.000
_cell.length_b   1.000
_cell.length_c   1.000
_cell.angle_alpha   90.00
_cell.angle_beta   90.00
_cell.angle_gamma   90.00
#
_symmetry.space_group_name_H-M   'P 1'
#
loop_
_entity.id
_entity.type
_entity.pdbx_description
1 polymer ?
#
loop_
_entity_poly.entity_id
_entity_poly.type
_entity_poly.pdbx_seq_one_letter_code
_entity_poly.pdbx_strand_id
1 'polypeptide(L)'
;MSTGKFGNIPSMQEWRYEELKSLGIEFSDNKKLAIFNSAKKDDAVFYKGIFITGNHSKSGTLAKFSKELQASFIVFVDDRKNHIEDMQNYCEKNNIGFLGILFDGLKNLLGEPEPKLARFQEQYLIENAEWLEDVEAYKLMAESS
;
A
#
# COMPACT_ATOMS: atom_id res chain seq x y z
N MET A 1 -1.84 -18.69 -6.26
CA MET A 1 -0.94 -17.71 -6.89
C MET A 1 0.12 -17.37 -5.87
N SER A 2 1.31 -17.94 -6.03
CA SER A 2 2.50 -17.63 -5.25
C SER A 2 3.23 -16.48 -5.95
N THR A 3 3.19 -15.29 -5.36
CA THR A 3 4.04 -14.17 -5.75
C THR A 3 5.52 -14.61 -5.65
N GLY A 4 6.40 -14.10 -6.52
CA GLY A 4 7.84 -14.40 -6.54
C GLY A 4 8.52 -14.22 -5.18
N LYS A 5 9.73 -14.78 -4.99
CA LYS A 5 10.40 -14.87 -3.69
C LYS A 5 10.93 -13.51 -3.24
N PHE A 6 10.05 -12.65 -2.75
CA PHE A 6 10.35 -12.06 -1.45
C PHE A 6 10.38 -13.24 -0.47
N GLY A 7 11.43 -13.37 0.34
CA GLY A 7 11.51 -14.43 1.36
C GLY A 7 10.25 -14.47 2.24
N ASN A 8 10.12 -15.46 3.13
CA ASN A 8 9.00 -15.48 4.08
C ASN A 8 8.95 -14.13 4.82
N ILE A 9 7.96 -13.29 4.51
CA ILE A 9 7.71 -12.03 5.23
C ILE A 9 7.17 -12.46 6.60
N PRO A 10 7.97 -12.35 7.68
CA PRO A 10 7.54 -12.88 8.98
C PRO A 10 6.36 -12.09 9.54
N SER A 11 6.28 -10.81 9.16
CA SER A 11 5.18 -9.90 9.50
C SER A 11 5.06 -8.83 8.42
N MET A 12 3.90 -8.75 7.78
CA MET A 12 3.57 -7.67 6.83
C MET A 12 3.56 -6.30 7.52
N GLN A 13 3.20 -6.28 8.80
CA GLN A 13 3.13 -5.06 9.59
C GLN A 13 4.52 -4.49 9.87
N GLU A 14 5.45 -5.33 10.32
CA GLU A 14 6.83 -4.89 10.56
C GLU A 14 7.53 -4.51 9.25
N TRP A 15 7.32 -5.30 8.19
CA TRP A 15 7.89 -4.97 6.88
C TRP A 15 7.44 -3.59 6.37
N ARG A 16 6.13 -3.30 6.47
CA ARG A 16 5.60 -1.98 6.08
C ARG A 16 6.15 -0.85 6.94
N TYR A 17 6.29 -1.07 8.25
CA TYR A 17 6.86 -0.09 9.16
C TYR A 17 8.32 0.24 8.81
N GLU A 18 9.15 -0.79 8.58
CA GLU A 18 10.56 -0.60 8.24
C GLU A 18 10.75 0.06 6.86
N GLU A 19 9.90 -0.26 5.88
CA GLU A 19 9.89 0.43 4.58
C GLU A 19 9.65 1.94 4.74
N LEU A 20 8.58 2.32 5.44
CA LEU A 20 8.27 3.74 5.68
C LEU A 20 9.37 4.45 6.46
N LYS A 21 9.91 3.77 7.49
CA LYS A 21 11.02 4.30 8.29
C LYS A 21 12.27 4.53 7.46
N SER A 22 12.60 3.63 6.54
CA SER A 22 13.74 3.79 5.63
C SER A 22 13.62 5.02 4.72
N LEU A 23 12.38 5.45 4.44
CA LEU A 23 12.06 6.68 3.70
C LEU A 23 11.98 7.93 4.61
N GLY A 24 12.28 7.80 5.91
CA GLY A 24 12.18 8.88 6.88
C GLY A 24 10.75 9.21 7.32
N ILE A 25 9.80 8.30 7.08
CA ILE A 25 8.39 8.46 7.45
C ILE A 25 8.12 7.66 8.73
N GLU A 26 7.79 8.37 9.81
CA GLU A 26 7.41 7.76 11.08
C GLU A 26 6.06 8.30 11.56
N PHE A 27 5.20 7.41 12.04
CA PHE A 27 3.88 7.74 12.56
C PHE A 27 3.84 7.65 14.09
N SER A 28 2.97 8.45 14.70
CA SER A 28 2.74 8.40 16.14
C SER A 28 1.98 7.13 16.53
N ASP A 29 2.54 6.36 17.45
CA ASP A 29 1.88 5.18 18.00
C ASP A 29 0.76 5.55 19.00
N ASN A 30 -0.23 4.68 19.12
CA ASN A 30 -1.32 4.81 20.08
C ASN A 30 -1.63 3.43 20.69
N LYS A 31 -1.17 3.24 21.93
CA LYS A 31 -1.31 1.97 22.65
C LYS A 31 -2.77 1.54 22.85
N LYS A 32 -3.73 2.46 22.88
CA LYS A 32 -5.16 2.12 23.00
C LYS A 32 -5.68 1.46 21.72
N LEU A 33 -5.20 1.90 20.56
CA LEU A 33 -5.55 1.34 19.26
C LEU A 33 -4.88 -0.02 19.02
N ALA A 34 -3.65 -0.22 19.53
CA ALA A 34 -2.93 -1.49 19.41
C ALA A 34 -3.63 -2.67 20.13
N ILE A 35 -4.45 -2.39 21.15
CA ILE A 35 -5.19 -3.41 21.92
C ILE A 35 -6.38 -3.98 21.14
N PHE A 36 -6.91 -3.24 20.17
CA PHE A 36 -8.08 -3.64 19.37
C PHE A 36 -7.77 -4.64 18.24
N ASN A 37 -6.66 -5.36 18.34
CA ASN A 37 -6.36 -6.50 17.49
C ASN A 37 -7.35 -7.64 17.82
N SER A 38 -8.57 -7.56 17.30
CA SER A 38 -9.51 -8.66 17.38
C SER A 38 -8.88 -9.84 16.67
N ALA A 39 -8.64 -10.92 17.40
CA ALA A 39 -7.98 -12.15 16.95
C ALA A 39 -8.75 -12.92 15.83
N LYS A 40 -9.61 -12.25 15.08
CA LYS A 40 -10.27 -12.78 13.89
C LYS A 40 -9.34 -12.63 12.70
N LYS A 41 -9.37 -13.64 11.84
CA LYS A 41 -8.39 -13.88 10.77
C LYS A 41 -8.28 -12.77 9.70
N ASP A 42 -9.15 -11.76 9.73
CA ASP A 42 -9.26 -10.76 8.66
C ASP A 42 -9.39 -9.32 9.17
N ASP A 43 -9.37 -9.02 10.47
CA ASP A 43 -9.58 -7.65 10.93
C ASP A 43 -8.39 -6.71 10.61
N ALA A 44 -8.69 -5.41 10.47
CA ALA A 44 -7.67 -4.40 10.29
C ALA A 44 -6.75 -4.31 11.51
N VAL A 45 -5.43 -4.28 11.28
CA VAL A 45 -4.43 -4.26 12.35
C VAL A 45 -3.90 -2.84 12.52
N PHE A 46 -3.81 -2.37 13.77
CA PHE A 46 -3.08 -1.15 14.09
C PHE A 46 -1.68 -1.49 14.59
N TYR A 47 -0.65 -0.94 13.95
CA TYR A 47 0.74 -1.23 14.25
C TYR A 47 1.60 0.03 14.14
N LYS A 48 2.16 0.52 15.26
CA LYS A 48 3.08 1.68 15.29
C LYS A 48 2.56 2.89 14.51
N GLY A 49 1.28 3.25 14.70
CA GLY A 49 0.66 4.38 14.00
C GLY A 49 0.09 4.05 12.61
N ILE A 50 0.19 2.81 12.15
CA ILE A 50 -0.25 2.37 10.81
C ILE A 50 -1.46 1.46 10.93
N PHE A 51 -2.54 1.78 10.19
CA PHE A 51 -3.63 0.84 9.97
C PHE A 51 -3.38 0.00 8.72
N ILE A 52 -3.48 -1.32 8.88
CA ILE A 52 -3.34 -2.29 7.80
C ILE A 52 -4.71 -2.93 7.62
N THR A 53 -5.44 -2.47 6.61
CA THR A 53 -6.89 -2.72 6.48
C THR A 53 -7.25 -3.98 5.71
N GLY A 54 -6.30 -4.60 4.99
CA GLY A 54 -6.60 -5.72 4.10
C GLY A 54 -7.72 -5.37 3.11
N ASN A 55 -8.74 -6.23 3.03
CA ASN A 55 -9.91 -6.04 2.16
C ASN A 55 -11.02 -5.15 2.75
N HIS A 56 -10.85 -4.62 3.96
CA HIS A 56 -11.85 -3.74 4.58
C HIS A 56 -11.84 -2.35 3.97
N SER A 57 -13.00 -1.69 3.96
CA SER A 57 -13.06 -0.28 3.59
C SER A 57 -12.25 0.55 4.59
N LYS A 58 -11.52 1.54 4.08
CA LYS A 58 -10.69 2.42 4.89
C LYS A 58 -11.55 3.28 5.82
N SER A 59 -12.65 3.81 5.29
CA SER A 59 -13.65 4.56 6.07
C SER A 59 -14.27 3.72 7.18
N GLY A 60 -14.64 2.46 6.90
CA GLY A 60 -15.21 1.55 7.87
C GLY A 60 -14.22 1.15 8.96
N THR A 61 -12.94 1.01 8.61
CA THR A 61 -11.87 0.82 9.59
C THR A 61 -11.75 2.04 10.51
N LEU A 62 -11.64 3.25 9.94
CA LEU A 62 -11.54 4.47 10.74
C LEU A 62 -12.77 4.69 11.62
N ALA A 63 -13.97 4.36 11.15
CA ALA A 63 -15.20 4.47 11.93
C ALA A 63 -15.16 3.64 13.22
N LYS A 64 -14.57 2.43 13.19
CA LYS A 64 -14.38 1.57 14.37
C LYS A 64 -13.49 2.23 15.43
N PHE A 65 -12.58 3.11 15.01
CA PHE A 65 -11.55 3.75 15.84
C PHE A 65 -11.77 5.25 16.05
N SER A 66 -12.93 5.77 15.63
CA SER A 66 -13.22 7.21 15.62
C SER A 66 -13.07 7.87 17.01
N LYS A 67 -13.49 7.17 18.07
CA LYS A 67 -13.44 7.67 19.46
C LYS A 67 -12.02 7.80 19.99
N GLU A 68 -11.13 6.89 19.58
CA GLU A 68 -9.74 6.86 20.00
C GLU A 68 -8.86 7.77 19.14
N LEU A 69 -9.20 7.93 17.85
CA LEU A 69 -8.47 8.78 16.91
C LEU A 69 -8.79 10.27 17.10
N GLN A 70 -10.07 10.61 17.25
CA GLN A 70 -10.56 12.01 17.35
C GLN A 70 -9.92 12.92 16.29
N ALA A 71 -9.79 12.41 15.06
CA ALA A 71 -9.15 13.15 13.98
C ALA A 71 -9.96 14.42 13.67
N SER A 72 -9.29 15.58 13.71
CA SER A 72 -9.88 16.86 13.28
C SER A 72 -9.75 17.08 11.77
N PHE A 73 -8.81 16.39 11.12
CA PHE A 73 -8.52 16.53 9.71
C PHE A 73 -7.95 15.22 9.13
N ILE A 74 -8.32 14.87 7.90
CA ILE A 74 -7.80 13.72 7.15
C ILE A 74 -7.29 14.18 5.78
N VAL A 75 -6.03 13.85 5.49
CA VAL A 75 -5.48 13.87 4.12
C VAL A 75 -5.58 12.45 3.59
N PHE A 76 -6.21 12.28 2.43
CA PHE A 76 -6.43 10.97 1.84
C PHE A 76 -5.98 10.94 0.39
N VAL A 77 -5.11 9.99 0.06
CA VAL A 77 -4.55 9.77 -1.28
C VAL A 77 -4.93 8.37 -1.73
N ASP A 78 -5.59 8.25 -2.88
CA ASP A 78 -5.97 6.97 -3.49
C ASP A 78 -6.05 7.16 -5.01
N ASP A 79 -5.85 6.09 -5.76
CA ASP A 79 -5.94 6.08 -7.21
C ASP A 79 -7.38 5.86 -7.71
N ARG A 80 -8.30 5.53 -6.79
CA ARG A 80 -9.70 5.26 -7.12
C ARG A 80 -10.64 6.35 -6.62
N LYS A 81 -11.36 6.95 -7.56
CA LYS A 81 -12.32 8.03 -7.28
C LYS A 81 -13.40 7.65 -6.26
N ASN A 82 -13.97 6.45 -6.36
CA ASN A 82 -14.99 5.98 -5.43
C ASN A 82 -14.47 5.83 -3.99
N HIS A 83 -13.17 5.57 -3.82
CA HIS A 83 -12.55 5.53 -2.49
C HIS A 83 -12.38 6.92 -1.88
N ILE A 84 -11.99 7.90 -2.71
CA ILE A 84 -11.92 9.31 -2.29
C ILE A 84 -13.30 9.78 -1.83
N GLU A 85 -14.34 9.50 -2.62
CA GLU A 85 -15.73 9.89 -2.31
C GLU A 85 -16.26 9.21 -1.04
N ASP A 86 -15.97 7.92 -0.86
CA ASP A 86 -16.34 7.19 0.37
C ASP A 86 -15.71 7.81 1.62
N MET A 87 -14.41 8.18 1.56
CA MET A 87 -13.72 8.82 2.67
C MET A 87 -14.22 10.26 2.91
N GLN A 88 -14.51 11.01 1.85
CA GLN A 88 -15.09 12.34 1.95
C GLN A 88 -16.43 12.30 2.69
N ASN A 89 -17.33 11.39 2.28
CA ASN A 89 -18.63 11.20 2.91
C ASN A 89 -18.49 10.82 4.40
N TYR A 90 -17.51 9.98 4.74
CA TYR A 90 -17.21 9.67 6.13
C TYR A 90 -16.79 10.92 6.91
N CYS A 91 -15.90 11.75 6.35
CA CYS A 91 -15.43 12.97 7.02
C CYS A 91 -16.56 13.99 7.21
N GLU A 92 -17.39 14.22 6.18
CA GLU A 92 -18.54 15.13 6.23
C GLU A 92 -19.53 14.74 7.33
N LYS A 93 -19.89 13.45 7.41
CA LYS A 93 -20.81 12.93 8.44
C LYS A 93 -20.28 13.08 9.86
N ASN A 94 -18.96 13.13 10.03
CA ASN A 94 -18.30 13.18 11.34
C ASN A 94 -17.70 14.56 11.65
N ASN A 95 -17.97 15.58 10.83
CA ASN A 95 -17.40 16.94 10.97
C ASN A 95 -15.87 16.96 11.04
N ILE A 96 -15.22 16.15 10.20
CA ILE A 96 -13.76 16.06 10.06
C ILE A 96 -13.34 16.85 8.83
N GLY A 97 -12.34 17.72 8.93
CA GLY A 97 -11.78 18.40 7.75
C GLY A 97 -11.15 17.40 6.78
N PHE A 98 -11.24 17.65 5.48
CA PHE A 98 -10.82 16.65 4.49
C PHE A 98 -10.08 17.27 3.30
N LEU A 99 -8.96 16.65 2.91
CA LEU A 99 -8.27 16.87 1.65
C LEU A 99 -8.12 15.53 0.93
N GLY A 100 -8.91 15.31 -0.12
CA GLY A 100 -8.80 14.16 -1.01
C GLY A 100 -7.91 14.45 -2.20
N ILE A 101 -6.95 13.56 -2.48
CA ILE A 101 -6.06 13.63 -3.64
C ILE A 101 -6.27 12.37 -4.46
N LEU A 102 -6.91 12.52 -5.62
CA LEU A 102 -7.01 11.45 -6.62
C LEU A 102 -5.67 11.35 -7.35
N PHE A 103 -4.90 10.29 -7.08
CA PHE A 103 -3.62 10.06 -7.74
C PHE A 103 -3.83 9.31 -9.06
N ASP A 104 -3.84 10.05 -10.17
CA ASP A 104 -4.05 9.50 -11.52
C ASP A 104 -2.73 9.34 -12.31
N GLY A 105 -1.60 9.22 -11.61
CA GLY A 105 -0.25 9.24 -12.20
C GLY A 105 -0.03 8.15 -13.26
N LEU A 106 -0.69 7.00 -13.12
CA LEU A 106 -0.59 5.88 -14.07
C LEU A 106 -1.16 6.24 -15.45
N LYS A 107 -2.20 7.08 -15.53
CA LYS A 107 -2.76 7.51 -16.83
C LYS A 107 -1.86 8.50 -17.57
N ASN A 108 -0.90 9.09 -16.86
CA ASN A 108 0.05 10.04 -17.41
C ASN A 108 1.43 9.39 -17.66
N LEU A 109 1.57 8.08 -17.47
CA LEU A 109 2.76 7.35 -17.94
C LEU A 109 2.78 7.44 -19.47
N LEU A 110 3.83 8.07 -19.98
CA LEU A 110 4.09 8.16 -21.41
C LEU A 110 4.97 6.98 -21.82
N GLY A 111 4.56 6.28 -22.87
CA GLY A 111 5.30 5.14 -23.43
C GLY A 111 4.58 3.81 -23.23
N GLU A 112 4.79 2.90 -24.17
CA GLU A 112 4.39 1.50 -24.07
C GLU A 112 5.63 0.69 -23.65
N PRO A 113 5.49 -0.33 -22.78
CA PRO A 113 6.59 -1.24 -22.47
C PRO A 113 7.17 -1.81 -23.76
N GLU A 114 8.50 -1.81 -23.90
CA GLU A 114 9.14 -2.42 -25.07
C GLU A 114 8.84 -3.93 -25.04
N PRO A 115 8.16 -4.50 -26.07
CA PRO A 115 7.60 -5.84 -25.95
C PRO A 115 8.63 -6.95 -25.72
N LYS A 116 9.87 -6.81 -26.22
CA LYS A 116 10.91 -7.83 -26.01
C LYS A 116 11.46 -7.77 -24.59
N LEU A 117 11.71 -6.58 -24.07
CA LEU A 117 12.15 -6.33 -22.71
C LEU A 117 11.11 -6.86 -21.71
N ALA A 118 9.84 -6.47 -21.89
CA ALA A 118 8.76 -6.89 -21.00
C ALA A 118 8.61 -8.42 -20.97
N ARG A 119 8.70 -9.07 -22.13
CA ARG A 119 8.65 -10.53 -22.23
C ARG A 119 9.86 -11.21 -21.58
N PHE A 120 11.06 -10.63 -21.73
CA PHE A 120 12.25 -11.14 -21.08
C PHE A 120 12.16 -11.03 -19.55
N GLN A 121 11.75 -9.87 -19.04
CA GLN A 121 11.52 -9.64 -17.61
C GLN A 121 10.46 -10.59 -17.04
N GLU A 122 9.34 -10.79 -17.76
CA GLU A 122 8.31 -11.75 -17.36
C GLU A 122 8.86 -13.18 -17.27
N GLN A 123 9.58 -13.62 -18.30
CA GLN A 123 10.16 -14.96 -18.33
C GLN A 123 11.19 -15.16 -17.20
N TYR A 124 12.08 -14.17 -17.01
CA TYR A 124 13.07 -14.20 -15.93
C TYR A 124 12.40 -14.23 -14.55
N LEU A 125 11.32 -13.48 -14.35
CA LEU A 125 10.52 -13.53 -13.12
C LEU A 125 9.92 -14.91 -12.89
N ILE A 126 9.36 -15.54 -13.93
CA ILE A 126 8.75 -16.88 -13.82
C ILE A 126 9.80 -17.93 -13.47
N GLU A 127 10.98 -17.86 -14.09
CA GLU A 127 12.04 -18.86 -13.95
C GLU A 127 12.86 -18.68 -12.65
N ASN A 128 13.13 -17.44 -12.26
CA ASN A 128 14.07 -17.10 -11.17
C ASN A 128 13.37 -16.53 -9.93
N ALA A 129 12.07 -16.20 -10.03
CA ALA A 129 11.29 -15.55 -8.98
C ALA A 129 11.87 -14.18 -8.54
N GLU A 130 12.56 -13.52 -9.46
CA GLU A 130 13.24 -12.23 -9.31
C GLU A 130 12.78 -11.27 -10.42
N TRP A 131 12.45 -10.03 -10.07
CA TRP A 131 12.12 -8.99 -11.05
C TRP A 131 13.39 -8.21 -11.41
N LEU A 132 13.67 -8.07 -12.70
CA LEU A 132 14.80 -7.29 -13.21
C LEU A 132 14.34 -5.88 -13.57
N GLU A 133 15.06 -4.88 -13.09
CA GLU A 133 14.91 -3.53 -13.61
C GLU A 133 15.43 -3.44 -15.06
N ASP A 134 14.94 -2.48 -15.84
CA ASP A 134 15.24 -2.38 -17.29
C ASP A 134 16.74 -2.45 -17.59
N VAL A 135 17.58 -1.77 -16.80
CA VAL A 135 19.04 -1.75 -16.95
C VAL A 135 19.66 -3.14 -16.77
N GLU A 136 19.12 -3.94 -15.84
CA GLU A 136 19.61 -5.28 -15.54
C GLU A 136 19.18 -6.27 -16.63
N ALA A 137 17.92 -6.18 -17.05
CA ALA A 137 17.37 -6.97 -18.12
C ALA A 137 18.11 -6.74 -19.45
N TYR A 138 18.39 -5.48 -19.81
CA TYR A 138 19.16 -5.18 -21.02
C TYR A 138 20.59 -5.76 -21.00
N LYS A 139 21.26 -5.74 -19.86
CA LYS A 139 22.60 -6.35 -19.72
C LYS A 139 22.54 -7.85 -19.98
N LEU A 140 21.60 -8.56 -19.35
CA LEU A 140 21.48 -10.01 -19.50
C LEU A 140 21.04 -10.43 -20.92
N MET A 141 20.15 -9.65 -21.56
CA MET A 141 19.77 -9.87 -22.96
C MET A 141 20.96 -9.72 -23.91
N ALA A 142 21.84 -8.75 -23.67
CA ALA A 142 23.04 -8.54 -24.48
C ALA A 142 24.10 -9.63 -24.30
N GLU A 143 24.21 -10.21 -23.09
CA GLU A 143 25.13 -11.32 -22.80
C GLU A 143 24.66 -12.68 -23.35
N SER A 144 23.36 -12.80 -23.64
CA SER A 144 22.73 -14.02 -24.18
C SER A 144 22.64 -14.07 -25.71
N SER A 145 23.17 -13.03 -26.40
CA SER A 145 23.15 -12.86 -27.85
C SER A 145 24.47 -13.27 -28.50
#